data_AF-K0K0Z4-F1
#
_entry.id   AF-K0K0Z4-F1
#
_cell.length_a   1.000
_cell.length_b   1.000
_cell.length_c   1.000
_cell.angle_alpha   90.00
_cell.angle_beta   90.00
_cell.angle_gamma   90.00
#
_symmetry.space_group_name_H-M   'P 1'
#
loop_
_entity.id
_entity.type
_entity.pdbx_description
1 polymer ?
#
loop_
_entity_poly.entity_id
_entity_poly.type
_entity_poly.pdbx_seq_one_letter_code
_entity_poly.pdbx_strand_id
1 'polypeptide(L)'
;MSPALEAVLAKAGLQVTPDEFLSLVADAAKRLAPPHPDPAGYFTPDQREALTEAGLDLSPHRTEDDQPRARTVVAHAVLRDSAMTVAEAARQLGVDTSRIRHRLGVGRLVGWKDRGAWRLPAWQFAGNGVLPGLEAVLAAVPNDQPALVVAGFMTTDQEDLLVENERMSPRDWLLAGGDPRRVADLATRLGTPA
;
A
#
# COMPACT_ATOMS: atom_id res chain seq x y z
N MET A 1 -22.59 21.22 -8.69
CA MET A 1 -21.30 21.12 -7.98
C MET A 1 -21.53 21.40 -6.51
N SER A 2 -20.88 20.67 -5.60
CA SER A 2 -21.31 20.57 -4.20
C SER A 2 -20.73 21.69 -3.31
N PRO A 3 -21.56 22.51 -2.63
CA PRO A 3 -21.09 23.49 -1.64
C PRO A 3 -20.31 22.86 -0.47
N ALA A 4 -20.41 21.54 -0.29
CA ALA A 4 -19.61 20.82 0.68
C ALA A 4 -18.11 20.79 0.31
N LEU A 5 -17.75 20.75 -0.98
CA LEU A 5 -16.35 20.72 -1.42
C LEU A 5 -15.68 22.07 -1.18
N GLU A 6 -16.37 23.17 -1.49
CA GLU A 6 -15.89 24.54 -1.21
C GLU A 6 -15.59 24.74 0.28
N ALA A 7 -16.51 24.32 1.15
CA ALA A 7 -16.33 24.41 2.60
C ALA A 7 -15.14 23.58 3.10
N VAL A 8 -14.92 22.38 2.53
CA VAL A 8 -13.77 21.52 2.88
C VAL A 8 -12.45 22.15 2.42
N LEU A 9 -12.39 22.68 1.20
CA LEU A 9 -11.19 23.34 0.67
C LEU A 9 -10.81 24.58 1.47
N ALA A 10 -11.79 25.42 1.82
CA ALA A 10 -11.58 26.58 2.67
C ALA A 10 -11.08 26.18 4.08
N LYS A 11 -11.68 25.14 4.68
CA LYS A 11 -11.25 24.62 5.99
C LYS A 11 -9.83 24.05 5.95
N ALA A 12 -9.42 23.47 4.82
CA ALA A 12 -8.06 22.98 4.58
C ALA A 12 -7.05 24.10 4.27
N GLY A 13 -7.48 25.37 4.22
CA GLY A 13 -6.63 26.51 3.89
C GLY A 13 -6.25 26.60 2.41
N LEU A 14 -6.91 25.83 1.54
CA LEU A 14 -6.63 25.80 0.11
C LEU A 14 -7.44 26.89 -0.59
N GLN A 15 -6.74 27.91 -1.08
CA GLN A 15 -7.32 29.04 -1.82
C GLN A 15 -7.46 28.71 -3.30
N VAL A 16 -8.22 27.66 -3.62
CA VAL A 16 -8.51 27.22 -5.00
C VAL A 16 -10.00 26.97 -5.16
N THR A 17 -10.49 27.15 -6.38
CA THR A 17 -11.89 26.81 -6.70
C THR A 17 -12.08 25.29 -6.74
N PRO A 18 -13.31 24.78 -6.57
CA PRO A 18 -13.60 23.35 -6.73
C PRO A 18 -13.17 22.80 -8.09
N ASP A 19 -13.42 23.53 -9.18
CA ASP A 19 -13.04 23.11 -10.54
C ASP A 19 -11.52 23.02 -10.71
N GLU A 20 -10.80 24.01 -10.19
CA GLU A 20 -9.34 24.02 -10.22
C GLU A 20 -8.76 22.88 -9.37
N PHE A 21 -9.31 22.66 -8.18
CA PHE A 21 -8.94 21.52 -7.33
C PHE A 21 -9.21 20.19 -8.03
N LEU A 22 -10.38 20.01 -8.63
CA LEU A 22 -10.73 18.79 -9.37
C LEU A 22 -9.82 18.57 -10.57
N SER A 23 -9.42 19.63 -11.28
CA SER A 23 -8.45 19.54 -12.38
C SER A 23 -7.07 19.10 -11.89
N LEU A 24 -6.59 19.69 -10.79
CA LEU A 24 -5.32 19.30 -10.15
C LEU A 24 -5.35 17.84 -9.66
N VAL A 25 -6.45 17.41 -9.07
CA VAL A 25 -6.66 16.02 -8.64
C VAL A 25 -6.72 15.08 -9.85
N ALA A 26 -7.42 15.45 -10.92
CA ALA A 26 -7.49 14.66 -12.14
C ALA A 26 -6.11 14.49 -12.79
N ASP A 27 -5.31 15.54 -12.85
CA ASP A 27 -3.94 15.49 -13.37
C ASP A 27 -3.00 14.68 -12.49
N ALA A 28 -3.14 14.77 -11.17
CA ALA A 28 -2.41 13.92 -10.23
C ALA A 28 -2.82 12.44 -10.37
N ALA A 29 -4.12 12.17 -10.49
CA ALA A 29 -4.65 10.82 -10.65
C ALA A 29 -4.17 10.16 -11.95
N LYS A 30 -4.18 10.88 -13.08
CA LYS A 30 -3.63 10.41 -14.38
C LYS A 30 -2.15 10.06 -14.32
N ARG A 31 -1.38 10.70 -13.45
CA ARG A 31 0.05 10.41 -13.24
C ARG A 31 0.28 9.20 -12.33
N LEU A 32 -0.65 8.93 -11.43
CA LEU A 32 -0.60 7.80 -10.49
C LEU A 32 -1.15 6.51 -11.09
N ALA A 33 -2.08 6.60 -12.05
CA ALA A 33 -2.70 5.46 -12.70
C ALA A 33 -2.68 5.63 -14.23
N PRO A 34 -1.99 4.76 -15.00
CA PRO A 34 -2.08 4.79 -16.45
C PRO A 34 -3.53 4.53 -16.92
N PRO A 35 -3.91 5.00 -18.13
CA PRO A 35 -5.21 4.71 -18.72
C PRO A 35 -5.41 3.21 -18.84
N HIS A 36 -6.65 2.79 -18.59
CA HIS A 36 -6.97 1.38 -18.44
C HIS A 36 -6.93 0.63 -19.78
N PRO A 37 -6.19 -0.47 -19.90
CA PRO A 37 -6.35 -1.39 -21.00
C PRO A 37 -7.59 -2.28 -20.82
N ASP A 38 -8.17 -2.68 -21.96
CA ASP A 38 -9.20 -3.68 -22.08
C ASP A 38 -8.75 -5.00 -21.40
N PRO A 39 -9.43 -5.49 -20.33
CA PRO A 39 -9.03 -6.70 -19.62
C PRO A 39 -8.90 -7.92 -20.53
N ALA A 40 -9.78 -8.03 -21.52
CA ALA A 40 -9.73 -9.10 -22.51
C ALA A 40 -8.45 -9.05 -23.36
N GLY A 41 -7.84 -7.87 -23.51
CA GLY A 41 -6.60 -7.64 -24.26
C GLY A 41 -5.36 -8.30 -23.66
N TYR A 42 -5.41 -8.68 -22.37
CA TYR A 42 -4.29 -9.35 -21.68
C TYR A 42 -4.25 -10.87 -21.85
N PHE A 43 -5.35 -11.46 -22.33
CA PHE A 43 -5.52 -12.91 -22.34
C PHE A 43 -5.67 -13.43 -23.77
N THR A 44 -5.21 -14.65 -24.02
CA THR A 44 -5.52 -15.37 -25.27
C THR A 44 -7.01 -15.74 -25.32
N PRO A 45 -7.58 -16.05 -26.51
CA PRO A 45 -8.98 -16.47 -26.60
C PRO A 45 -9.35 -17.61 -25.64
N ASP A 46 -8.53 -18.65 -25.59
CA ASP A 46 -8.75 -19.83 -24.72
C ASP A 46 -8.72 -19.46 -23.22
N GLN A 47 -7.84 -18.53 -22.83
CA GLN A 47 -7.79 -18.03 -21.45
C GLN A 47 -9.05 -17.23 -21.09
N ARG A 48 -9.55 -16.41 -22.01
CA ARG A 48 -10.79 -15.63 -21.78
C ARG A 48 -11.99 -16.55 -21.58
N GLU A 49 -12.08 -17.61 -22.38
CA GLU A 49 -13.15 -18.61 -22.29
C GLU A 49 -13.12 -19.30 -20.92
N ALA A 50 -11.96 -19.81 -20.51
CA ALA A 50 -11.80 -20.46 -19.20
C ALA A 50 -12.11 -19.54 -18.01
N LEU A 51 -11.68 -18.27 -18.06
CA LEU A 51 -11.94 -17.29 -17.00
C LEU A 51 -13.43 -16.91 -16.94
N THR A 52 -14.07 -16.75 -18.10
CA THR A 52 -15.51 -16.43 -18.17
C THR A 52 -16.36 -17.61 -17.70
N GLU A 53 -15.98 -18.84 -18.04
CA GLU A 53 -16.63 -20.07 -17.54
C GLU A 53 -16.50 -20.18 -16.00
N ALA A 54 -15.37 -19.76 -15.44
CA ALA A 54 -15.16 -19.65 -13.99
C ALA A 54 -15.95 -18.49 -13.34
N GLY A 55 -16.69 -17.70 -14.11
CA GLY A 55 -17.54 -16.61 -13.63
C GLY A 55 -16.84 -15.25 -13.48
N LEU A 56 -15.65 -15.06 -14.06
CA LEU A 56 -14.98 -13.75 -14.07
C LEU A 56 -15.55 -12.85 -15.17
N ASP A 57 -15.84 -11.60 -14.82
CA ASP A 57 -16.27 -10.57 -15.79
C ASP A 57 -15.04 -9.93 -16.46
N LEU A 58 -14.91 -10.14 -17.77
CA LEU A 58 -13.84 -9.57 -18.60
C LEU A 58 -14.31 -8.36 -19.43
N SER A 59 -15.50 -7.84 -19.17
CA SER A 59 -16.05 -6.67 -19.86
C SER A 59 -15.15 -5.43 -19.69
N PRO A 60 -15.16 -4.48 -20.65
CA PRO A 60 -14.52 -3.19 -20.46
C PRO A 60 -15.01 -2.51 -19.18
N HIS A 61 -14.09 -1.89 -18.44
CA HIS A 61 -14.40 -1.30 -17.15
C HIS A 61 -15.46 -0.20 -17.26
N ARG A 62 -16.41 -0.21 -16.31
CA ARG A 62 -17.45 0.78 -16.14
C ARG A 62 -17.02 1.81 -15.09
N THR A 63 -17.62 3.00 -15.11
CA THR A 63 -17.35 4.07 -14.13
C THR A 63 -17.66 3.65 -12.68
N GLU A 64 -18.51 2.64 -12.49
CA GLU A 64 -18.83 2.05 -11.19
C GLU A 64 -17.66 1.23 -10.62
N ASP A 65 -16.78 0.72 -11.49
CA ASP A 65 -15.56 -0.04 -11.15
C ASP A 65 -14.38 0.88 -10.74
N ASP A 66 -14.58 2.21 -10.75
CA ASP A 66 -13.55 3.19 -10.38
C ASP A 66 -13.41 3.36 -8.85
N GLN A 67 -14.35 2.86 -8.06
CA GLN A 67 -14.33 3.01 -6.61
C GLN A 67 -13.13 2.30 -5.92
N PRO A 68 -12.76 1.07 -6.30
CA PRO A 68 -11.51 0.45 -5.87
C PRO A 68 -10.26 1.26 -6.27
N ARG A 69 -10.27 1.92 -7.43
CA ARG A 69 -9.14 2.73 -7.92
C ARG A 69 -8.95 4.00 -7.11
N ALA A 70 -10.04 4.71 -6.83
CA ALA A 70 -10.02 5.88 -5.96
C ALA A 70 -9.44 5.52 -4.57
N ARG A 71 -9.81 4.35 -4.02
CA ARG A 71 -9.24 3.85 -2.76
C ARG A 71 -7.73 3.61 -2.86
N THR A 72 -7.23 3.01 -3.94
CA THR A 72 -5.78 2.80 -4.14
C THR A 72 -5.00 4.11 -4.23
N VAL A 73 -5.53 5.12 -4.94
CA VAL A 73 -4.90 6.45 -5.02
C VAL A 73 -4.82 7.10 -3.64
N VAL A 74 -5.90 7.05 -2.86
CA VAL A 74 -5.92 7.55 -1.47
C VAL A 74 -4.95 6.78 -0.60
N ALA A 75 -4.93 5.44 -0.67
CA ALA A 75 -4.02 4.61 0.11
C ALA A 75 -2.54 4.92 -0.22
N HIS A 76 -2.21 5.12 -1.49
CA HIS A 76 -0.87 5.53 -1.90
C HIS A 76 -0.50 6.93 -1.37
N ALA A 77 -1.44 7.87 -1.36
CA ALA A 77 -1.23 9.19 -0.78
C ALA A 77 -0.98 9.13 0.73
N VAL A 78 -1.80 8.37 1.47
CA VAL A 78 -1.65 8.15 2.92
C VAL A 78 -0.34 7.43 3.25
N LEU A 79 0.02 6.40 2.48
CA LEU A 79 1.29 5.70 2.65
C LEU A 79 2.47 6.63 2.44
N ARG A 80 2.41 7.49 1.41
CA ARG A 80 3.46 8.46 1.12
C ARG A 80 3.59 9.53 2.19
N ASP A 81 2.47 10.07 2.65
CA ASP A 81 2.44 11.13 3.67
C ASP A 81 2.97 10.63 5.02
N SER A 82 2.60 9.40 5.40
CA SER A 82 3.10 8.77 6.62
C SER A 82 4.53 8.22 6.51
N ALA A 83 5.14 8.20 5.33
CA ALA A 83 6.45 7.58 5.16
C ALA A 83 7.60 8.47 5.63
N MET A 84 8.49 7.85 6.40
CA MET A 84 9.69 8.48 6.92
C MET A 84 10.80 8.55 5.87
N THR A 85 11.61 9.59 5.95
CA THR A 85 12.91 9.66 5.31
C THR A 85 13.92 8.74 6.01
N VAL A 86 15.03 8.44 5.34
CA VAL A 86 16.15 7.70 5.93
C VAL A 86 16.70 8.40 7.19
N ALA A 87 16.75 9.73 7.21
CA ALA A 87 17.25 10.50 8.34
C ALA A 87 16.31 10.42 9.55
N GLU A 88 15.00 10.48 9.32
CA GLU A 88 14.00 10.30 10.37
C GLU A 88 14.04 8.88 10.95
N ALA A 89 14.11 7.86 10.08
CA ALA A 89 14.18 6.46 10.51
C ALA A 89 15.47 6.18 11.31
N ALA A 90 16.60 6.73 10.87
CA ALA A 90 17.88 6.64 11.56
C ALA A 90 17.79 7.25 12.97
N ARG A 91 17.22 8.46 13.08
CA ARG A 91 17.01 9.13 14.35
C ARG A 91 16.07 8.37 15.28
N GLN A 92 14.96 7.82 14.75
CA GLN A 92 14.01 7.04 15.55
C GLN A 92 14.63 5.76 16.10
N LEU A 93 15.47 5.09 15.31
CA LEU A 93 16.14 3.86 15.71
C LEU A 93 17.46 4.07 16.48
N GLY A 94 17.93 5.33 16.60
CA GLY A 94 19.22 5.64 17.22
C GLY A 94 20.42 5.06 16.47
N VAL A 95 20.34 4.93 15.15
CA VAL A 95 21.40 4.38 14.29
C VAL A 95 21.82 5.36 13.21
N ASP A 96 22.89 5.06 12.48
CA ASP A 96 23.34 5.85 11.34
C ASP A 96 22.48 5.62 10.07
N THR A 97 22.49 6.60 9.17
CA THR A 97 21.72 6.52 7.91
C THR A 97 22.21 5.42 6.97
N SER A 98 23.48 5.02 7.04
CA SER A 98 24.04 3.93 6.24
C SER A 98 23.47 2.57 6.69
N ARG A 99 23.24 2.37 7.99
CA ARG A 99 22.57 1.18 8.53
C ARG A 99 21.15 1.03 8.03
N ILE A 100 20.40 2.13 7.91
CA ILE A 100 19.05 2.12 7.33
C ILE A 100 19.11 1.75 5.84
N ARG A 101 20.00 2.37 5.06
CA ARG A 101 20.18 2.06 3.63
C ARG A 101 20.61 0.61 3.41
N HIS A 102 21.48 0.09 4.26
CA HIS A 102 21.88 -1.31 4.23
C HIS A 102 20.68 -2.23 4.49
N ARG A 103 19.88 -1.97 5.53
CA ARG A 103 18.67 -2.75 5.83
C ARG A 103 17.65 -2.74 4.68
N LEU A 104 17.46 -1.60 4.02
CA LEU A 104 16.65 -1.50 2.80
C LEU A 104 17.25 -2.35 1.67
N GLY A 105 18.57 -2.31 1.48
CA GLY A 105 19.24 -3.08 0.43
C GLY A 105 19.19 -4.60 0.62
N VAL A 106 19.13 -5.07 1.85
CA VAL A 106 19.02 -6.51 2.17
C VAL A 106 17.59 -6.95 2.49
N GLY A 107 16.57 -6.11 2.22
CA GLY A 107 15.16 -6.47 2.40
C GLY A 107 14.69 -6.60 3.86
N ARG A 108 15.46 -6.10 4.84
CA ARG A 108 15.08 -6.09 6.27
C ARG A 108 14.20 -4.90 6.65
N LEU A 109 14.09 -3.92 5.75
CA LEU A 109 13.13 -2.84 5.78
C LEU A 109 12.57 -2.69 4.37
N VAL A 110 11.31 -2.30 4.30
CA VAL A 110 10.59 -1.92 3.09
C VAL A 110 10.71 -0.42 2.89
N GLY A 111 10.82 -0.04 1.63
CA GLY A 111 10.71 1.34 1.22
C GLY A 111 10.57 1.42 -0.29
N TRP A 112 10.38 2.62 -0.79
CA TRP A 112 10.44 2.91 -2.22
C TRP A 112 11.22 4.19 -2.48
N LYS A 113 11.64 4.39 -3.73
CA LYS A 113 12.28 5.63 -4.16
C LYS A 113 11.20 6.60 -4.66
N ASP A 114 11.09 7.75 -4.02
CA ASP A 114 10.32 8.89 -4.49
C ASP A 114 11.28 10.02 -4.88
N ARG A 115 11.26 10.41 -6.16
CA ARG A 115 12.17 11.43 -6.73
C ARG A 115 13.66 11.22 -6.36
N GLY A 116 14.10 9.96 -6.36
CA GLY A 116 15.48 9.57 -6.05
C GLY A 116 15.81 9.44 -4.55
N ALA A 117 14.90 9.84 -3.66
CA ALA A 117 15.06 9.68 -2.21
C ALA A 117 14.25 8.49 -1.69
N TRP A 118 14.81 7.75 -0.73
CA TRP A 118 14.08 6.67 -0.07
C TRP A 118 12.95 7.22 0.82
N ARG A 119 11.84 6.51 0.80
CA ARG A 119 10.69 6.66 1.71
C ARG A 119 10.39 5.32 2.34
N LEU A 120 10.23 5.31 3.66
CA LEU A 120 10.02 4.13 4.48
C LEU A 120 8.64 4.22 5.13
N PRO A 121 7.70 3.31 4.82
CA PRO A 121 6.41 3.29 5.49
C PRO A 121 6.52 3.29 7.02
N ALA A 122 5.79 4.17 7.71
CA ALA A 122 5.85 4.30 9.17
C ALA A 122 5.34 3.06 9.93
N TRP A 123 4.47 2.25 9.33
CA TRP A 123 3.93 1.02 9.94
C TRP A 123 5.02 0.01 10.33
N GLN A 124 6.26 0.15 9.83
CA GLN A 124 7.37 -0.74 10.18
C GLN A 124 7.98 -0.44 11.55
N PHE A 125 7.71 0.73 12.10
CA PHE A 125 8.36 1.24 13.30
C PHE A 125 7.41 1.23 14.49
N ALA A 126 7.97 0.97 15.68
CA ALA A 126 7.25 0.94 16.94
C ALA A 126 8.15 1.47 18.06
N GLY A 127 7.79 2.61 18.64
CA GLY A 127 8.64 3.30 19.61
C GLY A 127 10.02 3.63 19.03
N ASN A 128 11.08 3.15 19.68
CA ASN A 128 12.48 3.28 19.26
C ASN A 128 12.99 2.09 18.42
N GLY A 129 12.10 1.19 17.99
CA GLY A 129 12.42 -0.04 17.30
C GLY A 129 11.64 -0.24 16.00
N VAL A 130 11.93 -1.38 15.36
CA VAL A 130 11.09 -1.94 14.29
C VAL A 130 10.12 -2.94 14.88
N LEU A 131 9.08 -3.31 14.13
CA LEU A 131 8.15 -4.35 14.56
C LEU A 131 8.89 -5.66 14.95
N PRO A 132 8.53 -6.30 16.07
CA PRO A 132 9.11 -7.59 16.46
C PRO A 132 8.92 -8.62 15.34
N GLY A 133 9.97 -9.35 14.98
CA GLY A 133 9.88 -10.40 13.96
C GLY A 133 9.67 -9.91 12.51
N LEU A 134 9.72 -8.60 12.25
CA LEU A 134 9.50 -8.03 10.91
C LEU A 134 10.43 -8.64 9.85
N GLU A 135 11.70 -8.87 10.18
CA GLU A 135 12.66 -9.44 9.23
C GLU A 135 12.22 -10.84 8.74
N ALA A 136 11.57 -11.64 9.59
CA ALA A 136 11.07 -12.96 9.20
C ALA A 136 9.86 -12.86 8.27
N VAL A 137 8.99 -11.87 8.49
CA VAL A 137 7.85 -11.60 7.62
C VAL A 137 8.32 -11.11 6.25
N LEU A 138 9.22 -10.12 6.21
CA LEU A 138 9.73 -9.56 4.96
C LEU A 138 10.52 -10.58 4.13
N ALA A 139 11.19 -11.53 4.77
CA ALA A 139 11.85 -12.63 4.07
C ALA A 139 10.88 -13.60 3.38
N ALA A 140 9.61 -13.63 3.80
CA ALA A 140 8.56 -14.47 3.21
C ALA A 140 7.72 -13.72 2.15
N VAL A 141 7.82 -12.39 2.09
CA VAL A 141 7.16 -11.57 1.07
C VAL A 141 7.83 -11.83 -0.29
N PRO A 142 7.07 -12.09 -1.37
CA PRO A 142 7.64 -12.20 -2.70
C PRO A 142 8.42 -10.95 -3.11
N ASN A 143 9.57 -11.12 -3.78
CA ASN A 143 10.55 -10.04 -4.00
C ASN A 143 10.04 -8.89 -4.91
N ASP A 144 8.96 -9.12 -5.65
CA ASP A 144 8.36 -8.20 -6.60
C ASP A 144 7.21 -7.37 -6.01
N GLN A 145 6.88 -7.58 -4.73
CA GLN A 145 5.74 -6.92 -4.10
C GLN A 145 5.97 -5.41 -3.94
N PRO A 146 5.06 -4.56 -4.45
CA PRO A 146 5.12 -3.13 -4.20
C PRO A 146 4.98 -2.81 -2.70
N ALA A 147 5.67 -1.77 -2.23
CA ALA A 147 5.58 -1.32 -0.84
C ALA A 147 4.14 -1.02 -0.39
N LEU A 148 3.26 -0.61 -1.32
CA LEU A 148 1.84 -0.40 -1.05
C LEU A 148 1.09 -1.69 -0.75
N VAL A 149 1.39 -2.78 -1.46
CA VAL A 149 0.77 -4.09 -1.22
C VAL A 149 1.19 -4.62 0.15
N VAL A 150 2.49 -4.54 0.46
CA VAL A 150 3.00 -4.94 1.78
C VAL A 150 2.38 -4.10 2.89
N ALA A 151 2.25 -2.79 2.68
CA ALA A 151 1.58 -1.91 3.65
C ALA A 151 0.12 -2.31 3.85
N GLY A 152 -0.63 -2.51 2.77
CA GLY A 152 -2.04 -2.93 2.82
C GLY A 152 -2.21 -4.24 3.59
N PHE A 153 -1.36 -5.24 3.32
CA PHE A 153 -1.33 -6.49 4.08
C PHE A 153 -1.06 -6.24 5.57
N MET A 154 0.00 -5.49 5.90
CA MET A 154 0.43 -5.27 7.28
C MET A 154 -0.54 -4.44 8.13
N THR A 155 -1.41 -3.63 7.50
CA THR A 155 -2.35 -2.73 8.20
C THR A 155 -3.82 -3.11 8.02
N THR A 156 -4.12 -4.24 7.38
CA THR A 156 -5.50 -4.74 7.22
C THR A 156 -5.70 -5.99 8.05
N ASP A 157 -6.83 -6.10 8.72
CA ASP A 157 -7.18 -7.26 9.53
C ASP A 157 -7.19 -8.55 8.70
N GLN A 158 -6.57 -9.60 9.26
CA GLN A 158 -6.51 -10.91 8.64
C GLN A 158 -7.47 -11.87 9.34
N GLU A 159 -8.14 -12.72 8.56
CA GLU A 159 -9.07 -13.71 9.13
C GLU A 159 -8.35 -14.77 9.96
N ASP A 160 -7.09 -15.06 9.61
CA ASP A 160 -6.25 -16.09 10.23
C ASP A 160 -5.47 -15.58 11.48
N LEU A 161 -5.54 -14.28 11.80
CA LEU A 161 -4.90 -13.66 12.96
C LEU A 161 -5.96 -13.23 13.98
N LEU A 162 -6.26 -14.12 14.93
CA LEU A 162 -7.32 -13.93 15.93
C LEU A 162 -6.74 -13.87 17.34
N VAL A 163 -7.15 -12.86 18.11
CA VAL A 163 -6.94 -12.76 19.56
C VAL A 163 -8.30 -12.56 20.20
N GLU A 164 -8.66 -13.41 21.18
CA GLU A 164 -9.98 -13.36 21.84
C GLU A 164 -11.18 -13.30 20.87
N ASN A 165 -11.04 -13.95 19.70
CA ASN A 165 -12.03 -13.98 18.60
C ASN A 165 -12.20 -12.65 17.83
N GLU A 166 -11.33 -11.68 18.04
CA GLU A 166 -11.22 -10.46 17.23
C GLU A 166 -10.10 -10.59 16.20
N ARG A 167 -10.37 -10.16 14.97
CA ARG A 167 -9.38 -10.14 13.88
C ARG A 167 -8.39 -9.02 14.13
N MET A 168 -7.12 -9.27 13.78
CA MET A 168 -6.05 -8.30 13.93
C MET A 168 -5.29 -8.11 12.63
N SER A 169 -4.78 -6.90 12.45
CA SER A 169 -3.75 -6.63 11.46
C SER A 169 -2.45 -7.37 11.81
N PRO A 170 -1.62 -7.74 10.81
CA PRO A 170 -0.32 -8.33 11.08
C PRO A 170 0.58 -7.43 11.93
N ARG A 171 0.49 -6.10 11.76
CA ARG A 171 1.22 -5.14 12.60
C ARG A 171 0.82 -5.29 14.06
N ASP A 172 -0.47 -5.28 14.36
CA ASP A 172 -0.95 -5.32 15.75
C ASP A 172 -0.69 -6.68 16.38
N TRP A 173 -0.80 -7.76 15.59
CA TRP A 173 -0.39 -9.11 16.01
C TRP A 173 1.08 -9.16 16.46
N LEU A 174 2.00 -8.60 15.67
CA LEU A 174 3.42 -8.56 16.03
C LEU A 174 3.70 -7.66 17.25
N LEU A 175 2.98 -6.54 17.38
CA LEU A 175 3.08 -5.65 18.54
C LEU A 175 2.59 -6.31 19.83
N ALA A 176 1.53 -7.12 19.73
CA ALA A 176 1.00 -7.92 20.83
C ALA A 176 1.91 -9.11 21.20
N GLY A 177 3.03 -9.32 20.50
CA GLY A 177 3.96 -10.42 20.75
C GLY A 177 3.52 -11.75 20.13
N GLY A 178 2.58 -11.73 19.17
CA GLY A 178 2.17 -12.91 18.43
C GLY A 178 3.30 -13.51 17.59
N ASP A 179 3.18 -14.80 17.25
CA ASP A 179 4.21 -15.53 16.50
C ASP A 179 4.40 -14.95 15.08
N PRO A 180 5.59 -14.43 14.72
CA PRO A 180 5.86 -13.87 13.40
C PRO A 180 5.74 -14.88 12.26
N ARG A 181 5.89 -16.19 12.55
CA ARG A 181 5.80 -17.24 11.52
C ARG A 181 4.41 -17.36 10.92
N ARG A 182 3.35 -17.06 11.70
CA ARG A 182 1.98 -17.03 11.17
C ARG A 182 1.81 -15.92 10.14
N VAL A 183 2.32 -14.73 10.47
CA VAL A 183 2.30 -13.59 9.54
C VAL A 183 3.14 -13.89 8.29
N ALA A 184 4.31 -14.51 8.46
CA ALA A 184 5.17 -14.90 7.34
C ALA A 184 4.48 -15.89 6.39
N ASP A 185 3.78 -16.90 6.91
CA ASP A 185 3.01 -17.85 6.09
C ASP A 185 1.93 -17.15 5.26
N LEU A 186 1.20 -16.21 5.86
CA LEU A 186 0.22 -15.40 5.12
C LEU A 186 0.89 -14.53 4.06
N ALA A 187 2.06 -13.95 4.36
CA ALA A 187 2.80 -13.11 3.43
C ALA A 187 3.24 -13.85 2.15
N THR A 188 3.48 -15.16 2.23
CA THR A 188 3.79 -15.97 1.03
C THR A 188 2.63 -16.08 0.04
N ARG A 189 1.40 -15.84 0.50
CA ARG A 189 0.18 -15.93 -0.32
C ARG A 189 -0.14 -14.60 -1.03
N LEU A 190 0.66 -13.56 -0.83
CA LEU A 190 0.51 -12.31 -1.57
C LEU A 190 0.69 -12.57 -3.06
N GLY A 191 -0.34 -12.24 -3.84
CA GLY A 191 -0.35 -12.45 -5.28
C GLY A 191 0.74 -11.64 -5.97
N THR A 192 1.44 -12.26 -6.91
CA THR A 192 2.40 -11.62 -7.81
C THR A 192 1.64 -10.69 -8.77
N PRO A 193 1.88 -9.37 -8.81
CA PRO A 193 1.34 -8.55 -9.88
C PRO A 193 1.93 -9.02 -11.22
N ALA A 194 1.06 -9.55 -12.09
CA ALA A 194 1.40 -9.91 -13.48
C ALA A 194 1.55 -8.66 -14.37
#